data_AF-A0A7V9ICJ2-F1
#
_entry.id   AF-A0A7V9ICJ2-F1
#
_cell.length_a   1.000
_cell.length_b   1.000
_cell.length_c   1.000
_cell.angle_alpha   90.00
_cell.angle_beta   90.00
_cell.angle_gamma   90.00
#
_symmetry.space_group_name_H-M   'P 1'
#
loop_
_entity.id
_entity.type
_entity.pdbx_description
1 polymer ?
#
loop_
_entity_poly.entity_id
_entity_poly.type
_entity_poly.pdbx_seq_one_letter_code
_entity_poly.pdbx_strand_id
1 'polypeptide(L)'
;MLHLTLRVALLESQVLAYDLPPAMGKATDARARGFVERHGELIQVELDALPPDTLRDLFTTALDAYWDPDAYEVALQREREDFDNL
;
A
#
# COMPACT_ATOMS: atom_id res chain seq x y z
N MET A 1 17.10 15.48 -4.74
CA MET A 1 16.19 14.86 -3.77
C MET A 1 15.71 13.54 -4.35
N LEU A 2 16.11 12.41 -3.76
CA LEU A 2 15.48 11.12 -4.02
C LEU A 2 14.12 11.14 -3.30
N HIS A 3 13.02 11.04 -4.04
CA HIS A 3 11.71 10.81 -3.42
C HIS A 3 11.67 9.32 -3.03
N LEU A 4 11.62 9.05 -1.73
CA LEU A 4 11.42 7.70 -1.21
C LEU A 4 9.95 7.31 -1.44
N THR A 5 9.65 6.75 -2.61
CA THR A 5 8.35 6.14 -2.88
C THR A 5 8.46 4.64 -2.67
N LEU A 6 7.70 4.10 -1.71
CA LEU A 6 7.61 2.67 -1.45
C LEU A 6 6.28 2.12 -1.98
N ARG A 7 6.33 1.04 -2.77
CA ARG A 7 5.13 0.28 -3.14
C ARG A 7 4.82 -0.74 -2.04
N VAL A 8 3.69 -0.56 -1.37
CA VAL A 8 3.29 -1.36 -0.19
C VAL A 8 2.33 -2.50 -0.56
N ALA A 9 1.40 -2.22 -1.48
CA ALA A 9 0.32 -3.14 -1.83
C ALA A 9 0.33 -3.53 -3.31
N LEU A 10 -0.44 -4.59 -3.59
CA LEU A 10 -0.66 -5.18 -4.90
C LEU A 10 0.65 -5.58 -5.61
N LEU A 11 1.64 -6.03 -4.86
CA LEU A 11 2.85 -6.66 -5.39
C LEU A 11 2.52 -8.00 -6.04
N GLU A 12 3.32 -8.45 -7.01
CA GLU A 12 3.12 -9.76 -7.64
C GLU A 12 3.13 -10.90 -6.61
N SER A 13 4.01 -10.83 -5.62
CA SER A 13 4.05 -11.80 -4.51
C SER A 13 2.76 -11.80 -3.68
N GLN A 14 2.11 -10.65 -3.49
CA GLN A 14 0.85 -10.54 -2.76
C GLN A 14 -0.31 -11.08 -3.59
N VAL A 15 -0.33 -10.81 -4.90
CA VAL A 15 -1.31 -11.38 -5.83
C VAL A 15 -1.31 -12.91 -5.73
N LEU A 16 -0.13 -13.51 -5.75
CA LEU A 16 0.03 -14.96 -5.64
C LEU A 16 -0.29 -15.48 -4.22
N ALA A 17 0.18 -14.80 -3.18
CA ALA A 17 0.00 -15.25 -1.79
C ALA A 17 -1.46 -15.17 -1.31
N TYR A 18 -2.22 -14.18 -1.79
CA TYR A 18 -3.62 -13.98 -1.42
C TYR A 18 -4.61 -14.58 -2.43
N ASP A 19 -4.13 -15.25 -3.48
CA ASP A 19 -4.95 -15.82 -4.56
C ASP A 19 -5.95 -14.80 -5.13
N LEU A 20 -5.45 -13.59 -5.43
CA LEU A 20 -6.32 -12.49 -5.84
C LEU A 20 -6.90 -12.76 -7.24
N PRO A 21 -8.20 -12.55 -7.45
CA PRO A 21 -8.86 -12.83 -8.72
C PRO A 21 -8.33 -11.91 -9.83
N PRO A 22 -7.89 -12.47 -10.97
CA PRO A 22 -7.56 -11.67 -12.13
C PRO A 22 -8.83 -11.20 -12.85
N ALA A 23 -8.75 -10.00 -13.41
CA ALA A 23 -9.71 -9.45 -14.35
C ALA A 23 -9.06 -9.27 -15.73
N MET A 24 -9.88 -9.20 -16.78
CA MET A 24 -9.38 -8.92 -18.13
C MET A 24 -8.80 -7.51 -18.18
N GLY A 25 -7.56 -7.39 -18.65
CA GLY A 25 -6.93 -6.09 -18.86
C GLY A 25 -7.49 -5.37 -20.08
N LYS A 26 -7.32 -4.05 -20.14
CA LYS A 26 -7.84 -3.21 -21.21
C LYS A 26 -7.02 -3.36 -22.50
N ALA A 27 -7.62 -3.97 -23.54
CA ALA A 27 -6.97 -4.17 -24.83
C ALA A 27 -6.52 -2.88 -25.53
N THR A 28 -7.22 -1.77 -25.29
CA THR A 28 -6.87 -0.44 -25.85
C THR A 28 -5.83 0.33 -25.01
N ASP A 29 -5.32 -0.25 -23.93
CA ASP A 29 -4.20 0.34 -23.19
C ASP A 29 -2.94 0.34 -24.06
N ALA A 30 -2.25 1.48 -24.14
CA ALA A 30 -1.03 1.63 -24.94
C ALA A 30 0.09 0.64 -24.53
N ARG A 31 0.03 0.11 -23.30
CA ARG A 31 0.98 -0.87 -22.75
C ARG A 31 0.53 -2.33 -22.93
N ALA A 32 -0.69 -2.59 -23.41
CA ALA A 32 -1.26 -3.94 -23.49
C ALA A 32 -0.37 -4.91 -24.27
N ARG A 33 0.10 -4.52 -25.46
CA ARG A 33 1.02 -5.35 -26.27
C ARG A 33 2.27 -5.74 -25.49
N GLY A 34 2.94 -4.78 -24.87
CA GLY A 34 4.16 -5.03 -24.11
C GLY A 34 3.90 -5.85 -22.83
N PHE A 35 2.71 -5.78 -22.26
CA PHE A 35 2.31 -6.62 -21.13
C PHE A 35 2.13 -8.08 -21.58
N VAL A 36 1.39 -8.33 -22.66
CA VAL A 36 1.21 -9.67 -23.24
C VAL A 36 2.54 -10.27 -23.67
N GLU A 37 3.43 -9.49 -24.28
CA GLU A 37 4.78 -9.97 -24.66
C GLU A 37 5.60 -10.45 -23.44
N ARG A 38 5.42 -9.83 -22.27
CA ARG A 38 6.15 -10.21 -21.04
C ARG A 38 5.50 -11.33 -20.25
N HIS A 39 4.16 -11.38 -20.22
CA HIS A 39 3.40 -12.22 -19.28
C HIS A 39 2.51 -13.27 -19.98
N GLY A 40 2.39 -13.25 -21.31
CA GLY A 40 1.61 -14.22 -22.11
C GLY A 40 0.10 -13.95 -22.16
N GLU A 41 -0.42 -13.15 -21.24
CA GLU A 41 -1.84 -12.81 -21.15
C GLU A 41 -2.04 -11.33 -20.82
N LEU A 42 -3.27 -10.83 -21.04
CA LEU A 42 -3.64 -9.45 -20.69
C LEU A 42 -4.61 -9.48 -19.50
N ILE A 43 -4.05 -9.53 -18.30
CA ILE A 43 -4.80 -9.51 -17.05
C ILE A 43 -4.44 -8.30 -16.20
N GLN A 44 -5.33 -7.94 -15.29
CA GLN A 44 -5.12 -6.98 -14.22
C GLN A 44 -5.68 -7.54 -12.92
N VAL A 45 -5.12 -7.13 -11.79
CA VAL A 45 -5.68 -7.43 -10.47
C VAL A 45 -6.02 -6.09 -9.84
N GLU A 46 -7.24 -5.97 -9.34
CA GLU A 46 -7.73 -4.74 -8.74
C GLU A 46 -7.36 -4.67 -7.26
N LEU A 47 -7.09 -3.46 -6.76
CA LEU A 47 -6.72 -3.27 -5.36
C LEU A 47 -7.85 -3.65 -4.39
N ASP A 48 -9.09 -3.42 -4.80
CA ASP A 48 -10.30 -3.73 -4.03
C ASP A 48 -10.58 -5.24 -3.91
N ALA A 49 -9.81 -6.08 -4.61
CA ALA A 49 -9.80 -7.53 -4.42
C ALA A 49 -9.15 -7.92 -3.08
N LEU A 50 -8.35 -7.05 -2.46
CA LEU A 50 -7.83 -7.25 -1.11
C LEU A 50 -8.93 -6.98 -0.06
N PRO A 51 -9.06 -7.81 0.98
CA PRO A 51 -9.87 -7.46 2.15
C PRO A 51 -9.38 -6.12 2.75
N PRO A 52 -10.29 -5.21 3.16
CA PRO A 52 -9.90 -3.90 3.69
C PRO A 52 -8.94 -3.97 4.88
N ASP A 53 -9.08 -4.97 5.75
CA ASP A 53 -8.20 -5.14 6.91
C ASP A 53 -6.80 -5.61 6.48
N THR A 54 -6.71 -6.51 5.50
CA THR A 54 -5.41 -6.91 4.90
C THR A 54 -4.70 -5.71 4.29
N LEU A 55 -5.41 -4.84 3.58
CA LEU A 55 -4.82 -3.62 3.03
C LEU A 55 -4.32 -2.69 4.15
N ARG A 56 -5.12 -2.53 5.22
CA ARG A 56 -4.73 -1.73 6.38
C ARG A 56 -3.46 -2.28 7.04
N ASP A 57 -3.39 -3.59 7.26
CA ASP A 57 -2.24 -4.22 7.91
C ASP A 57 -0.94 -4.07 7.10
N LEU A 58 -1.03 -4.17 5.78
CA LEU A 58 0.11 -3.92 4.89
C LEU A 58 0.66 -2.50 5.05
N PHE A 59 -0.24 -1.50 5.12
CA PHE A 59 0.16 -0.11 5.33
C PHE A 59 0.64 0.17 6.74
N THR A 60 -0.03 -0.34 7.78
CA THR A 60 0.42 -0.23 9.16
C THR A 60 1.83 -0.77 9.30
N THR A 61 2.09 -1.99 8.83
CA THR A 61 3.43 -2.61 8.88
C THR A 61 4.48 -1.75 8.17
N ALA A 62 4.15 -1.18 7.01
CA ALA A 62 5.09 -0.32 6.26
C ALA A 62 5.36 1.01 6.97
N LEU A 63 4.35 1.57 7.65
CA LEU A 63 4.45 2.83 8.39
C LEU A 63 5.14 2.65 9.75
N ASP A 64 4.99 1.50 10.40
CA ASP A 64 5.61 1.20 11.70
C ASP A 64 7.13 1.35 11.66
N ALA A 65 7.77 1.13 10.50
CA ALA A 65 9.20 1.35 10.31
C ALA A 65 9.64 2.83 10.45
N TYR A 66 8.68 3.76 10.38
CA TYR A 66 8.90 5.20 10.46
C TYR A 66 8.19 5.84 11.65
N TRP A 67 7.36 5.08 12.37
CA TRP A 67 6.60 5.57 13.52
C TRP A 67 7.44 5.47 14.78
N ASP A 68 7.57 6.59 15.49
CA ASP A 68 8.21 6.66 16.80
C ASP A 68 7.12 6.84 17.88
N PRO A 69 6.74 5.76 18.59
CA PRO A 69 5.69 5.83 19.60
C PRO A 69 6.10 6.67 20.81
N ASP A 70 7.39 6.71 21.16
CA ASP A 70 7.88 7.49 22.30
C ASP A 70 7.81 8.99 21.99
N ALA A 71 8.22 9.38 20.77
CA ALA A 71 8.09 10.77 20.31
C ALA A 71 6.63 11.22 20.26
N TYR A 72 5.71 10.33 19.87
CA TYR A 72 4.27 10.60 19.87
C TYR A 72 3.73 10.84 21.29
N GLU A 73 4.08 9.98 22.26
CA GLU A 73 3.64 10.14 23.65
C GLU A 73 4.18 11.44 24.28
N VAL A 74 5.43 11.80 23.98
CA VAL A 74 6.01 13.09 24.41
C VAL A 74 5.23 14.26 23.83
N ALA A 75 4.80 14.19 22.56
CA ALA A 75 3.99 15.24 21.93
C ALA A 75 2.63 15.37 22.63
N LEU A 76 1.93 14.25 22.87
CA LEU A 76 0.65 14.25 23.58
C LEU A 76 0.77 14.80 25.00
N GLN A 77 1.87 14.51 25.71
CA GLN A 77 2.08 15.03 27.05
C GLN A 77 2.22 16.56 27.06
N ARG A 78 2.95 17.12 26.09
CA ARG A 78 3.09 18.57 25.94
C ARG A 78 1.75 19.24 25.63
N GLU A 79 0.95 18.65 24.74
CA GLU A 79 -0.38 19.16 24.42
C GLU A 79 -1.31 19.20 25.65
N ARG A 80 -1.23 18.18 26.53
CA ARG A 80 -1.97 18.17 27.79
C ARG A 80 -1.50 19.28 28.74
N GLU A 81 -0.20 19.43 28.91
CA GLU A 81 0.38 20.48 29.75
C GLU A 81 0.03 21.89 29.24
N ASP A 82 0.04 22.11 27.93
CA ASP A 82 -0.37 23.38 27.32
C ASP A 82 -1.85 23.68 27.61
N PHE A 83 -2.73 22.66 27.54
CA PHE A 83 -4.16 22.82 27.83
C PHE A 83 -4.43 23.14 29.30
N ASP A 84 -3.74 22.47 30.23
CA ASP A 84 -3.93 22.66 31.67
C ASP A 84 -3.44 24.04 32.16
N ASN A 85 -2.60 24.73 31.38
CA ASN A 85 -2.05 26.05 31.68
C ASN A 85 -2.89 27.22 31.10
N LEU A 86 -4.04 26.95 30.46
CA LEU A 86 -4.99 27.96 29.94
C LEU A 86 -6.07 28.33 30.98
#